data_AF-A0A944Y688-F1
#
_entry.id   AF-A0A944Y688-F1
#
_cell.length_a   1.000
_cell.length_b   1.000
_cell.length_c   1.000
_cell.angle_alpha   90.00
_cell.angle_beta   90.00
_cell.angle_gamma   90.00
#
_symmetry.space_group_name_H-M   'P 1'
#
loop_
_entity.id
_entity.type
_entity.pdbx_description
1 polymer ?
#
loop_
_entity_poly.entity_id
_entity_poly.type
_entity_poly.pdbx_seq_one_letter_code
_entity_poly.pdbx_strand_id
1 'polypeptide(L)'
;MLKKVLIVATTIISLTASATSLEEAQSLYGKRGADFKNAQLAADMYGKLVAAEADSFKKAKLLIGQSEAVQYVGTKTSGKKAKLKIHDFGKKLGDNAFALLKGNNTPEGKTQQARALYFMGTNLGRWGEAKGVLSSLGRWRKELRPAMELLMTLDDSVEDYGVYRIMGRGFIKVPGFNTPNDQGVKFLEKALEATKLDDYSVSKNSTTTTYLIWAYMKEGQTDEFCNLYEAFEEFTDADRTIQDEANTYLIPETQHEVNEFKNPTHEDRIAVNEYFNEEC
;
A
#
# COMPACT_ATOMS: atom_id res chain seq x y z
N MET A 1 -78.59 -9.86 -0.70
CA MET A 1 -77.58 -8.79 -0.48
C MET A 1 -76.24 -9.45 -0.14
N LEU A 2 -75.37 -9.67 -1.14
CA LEU A 2 -74.03 -10.26 -0.94
C LEU A 2 -73.03 -9.14 -0.62
N LYS A 3 -72.48 -9.12 0.59
CA LYS A 3 -71.38 -8.23 0.97
C LYS A 3 -70.08 -8.73 0.34
N LYS A 4 -69.55 -7.97 -0.63
CA LYS A 4 -68.20 -8.18 -1.16
C LYS A 4 -67.19 -7.81 -0.08
N VAL A 5 -66.47 -8.80 0.45
CA VAL A 5 -65.32 -8.60 1.34
C VAL A 5 -64.11 -8.29 0.45
N LEU A 6 -63.65 -7.04 0.50
CA LEU A 6 -62.45 -6.59 -0.19
C LEU A 6 -61.25 -6.91 0.71
N ILE A 7 -60.52 -7.99 0.40
CA ILE A 7 -59.25 -8.31 1.07
C ILE A 7 -58.16 -7.48 0.42
N VAL A 8 -57.74 -6.41 1.10
CA VAL A 8 -56.55 -5.62 0.72
C VAL A 8 -55.32 -6.40 1.19
N ALA A 9 -54.73 -7.17 0.27
CA ALA A 9 -53.44 -7.81 0.50
C ALA A 9 -52.35 -6.73 0.51
N THR A 10 -51.89 -6.37 1.71
CA THR A 10 -50.78 -5.42 1.89
C THR A 10 -49.49 -6.20 1.71
N THR A 11 -48.95 -6.19 0.49
CA THR A 11 -47.64 -6.77 0.19
C THR A 11 -46.57 -5.91 0.85
N ILE A 12 -46.07 -6.33 2.00
CA ILE A 12 -44.86 -5.75 2.61
C ILE A 12 -43.69 -6.12 1.71
N ILE A 13 -43.28 -5.18 0.84
CA ILE A 13 -42.01 -5.27 0.13
C ILE A 13 -40.93 -5.02 1.18
N SER A 14 -40.43 -6.09 1.79
CA SER A 14 -39.21 -6.03 2.58
C SER A 14 -38.07 -5.67 1.64
N LEU A 15 -37.75 -4.39 1.55
CA LEU A 15 -36.45 -3.94 1.05
C LEU A 15 -35.41 -4.60 1.95
N THR A 16 -34.76 -5.64 1.44
CA THR A 16 -33.54 -6.16 2.06
C THR A 16 -32.51 -5.05 1.96
N ALA A 17 -32.47 -4.18 2.98
CA ALA A 17 -31.34 -3.34 3.21
C ALA A 17 -30.15 -4.28 3.39
N SER A 18 -29.35 -4.47 2.34
CA SER A 18 -28.09 -5.18 2.44
C SER A 18 -27.30 -4.50 3.55
N ALA A 19 -27.15 -5.17 4.69
CA ALA A 19 -26.48 -4.62 5.84
C ALA A 19 -25.02 -4.37 5.47
N THR A 20 -24.67 -3.10 5.31
CA THR A 20 -23.27 -2.66 5.12
C THR A 20 -22.49 -3.13 6.35
N SER A 21 -21.56 -4.07 6.16
CA SER A 21 -20.77 -4.69 7.24
C SER A 21 -19.27 -4.53 7.00
N LEU A 22 -18.48 -4.60 8.07
CA LEU A 22 -17.01 -4.55 7.98
C LEU A 22 -16.47 -5.76 7.22
N GLU A 23 -17.07 -6.92 7.46
CA GLU A 23 -16.69 -8.20 6.84
C GLU A 23 -16.91 -8.18 5.33
N GLU A 24 -18.01 -7.56 4.87
CA GLU A 24 -18.27 -7.38 3.44
C GLU A 24 -17.26 -6.42 2.80
N ALA A 25 -16.89 -5.31 3.48
CA ALA A 25 -15.88 -4.38 2.99
C ALA A 25 -14.49 -5.06 2.87
N GLN A 26 -14.12 -5.86 3.87
CA GLN A 26 -12.89 -6.65 3.87
C GLN A 26 -12.90 -7.72 2.77
N SER A 27 -14.04 -8.42 2.58
CA SER A 27 -14.18 -9.43 1.52
C SER A 27 -14.04 -8.82 0.12
N LEU A 28 -14.66 -7.66 -0.10
CA LEU A 28 -14.51 -6.91 -1.36
C LEU A 28 -13.04 -6.53 -1.59
N TYR A 29 -12.37 -5.97 -0.58
CA TYR A 29 -10.97 -5.59 -0.71
C TYR A 29 -10.04 -6.80 -0.94
N GLY A 30 -10.30 -7.95 -0.30
CA GLY A 30 -9.59 -9.20 -0.55
C GLY A 30 -9.73 -9.70 -1.99
N LYS A 31 -10.78 -9.28 -2.72
CA LYS A 31 -11.04 -9.62 -4.13
C LYS A 31 -10.60 -8.52 -5.10
N ARG A 32 -9.82 -7.53 -4.66
CA ARG A 32 -9.36 -6.39 -5.48
C ARG A 32 -8.53 -6.78 -6.72
N GLY A 33 -7.92 -7.96 -6.71
CA GLY A 33 -7.15 -8.48 -7.83
C GLY A 33 -7.99 -9.10 -8.95
N ALA A 34 -9.21 -9.56 -8.64
CA ALA A 34 -10.13 -10.08 -9.65
C ALA A 34 -10.77 -8.95 -10.47
N ASP A 35 -11.13 -7.86 -9.80
CA ASP A 35 -11.56 -6.60 -10.42
C ASP A 35 -11.19 -5.45 -9.48
N PHE A 36 -10.47 -4.44 -9.98
CA PHE A 36 -10.08 -3.29 -9.17
C PHE A 36 -11.31 -2.48 -8.67
N LYS A 37 -12.48 -2.62 -9.31
CA LYS A 37 -13.74 -2.06 -8.82
C LYS A 37 -14.12 -2.62 -7.45
N ASN A 38 -13.69 -3.82 -7.07
CA ASN A 38 -13.92 -4.35 -5.74
C ASN A 38 -13.25 -3.49 -4.66
N ALA A 39 -12.08 -2.90 -4.94
CA ALA A 39 -11.46 -1.93 -4.03
C ALA A 39 -12.25 -0.60 -3.96
N GLN A 40 -12.89 -0.17 -5.05
CA GLN A 40 -13.78 0.99 -5.03
C GLN A 40 -15.00 0.74 -4.15
N LEU A 41 -15.66 -0.41 -4.35
CA LEU A 41 -16.80 -0.84 -3.54
C LEU A 41 -16.42 -0.96 -2.05
N ALA A 42 -15.24 -1.52 -1.75
CA ALA A 42 -14.73 -1.57 -0.39
C ALA A 42 -14.51 -0.16 0.21
N ALA A 43 -13.87 0.75 -0.55
CA ALA A 43 -13.66 2.13 -0.09
C ALA A 43 -14.98 2.88 0.20
N ASP A 44 -15.99 2.70 -0.65
CA ASP A 44 -17.31 3.28 -0.46
C ASP A 44 -18.01 2.67 0.77
N MET A 45 -17.88 1.36 0.97
CA MET A 45 -18.44 0.66 2.11
C MET A 45 -17.81 1.09 3.43
N TYR A 46 -16.48 1.17 3.50
CA TYR A 46 -15.78 1.75 4.65
C TYR A 46 -16.27 3.17 4.93
N GLY A 47 -16.43 4.01 3.91
CA GLY A 47 -16.94 5.38 4.07
C GLY A 47 -18.34 5.43 4.70
N LYS A 48 -19.24 4.52 4.32
CA LYS A 48 -20.57 4.40 4.95
C LYS A 48 -20.47 3.97 6.41
N LEU A 49 -19.61 3.00 6.73
CA LEU A 49 -19.38 2.55 8.10
C LEU A 49 -18.79 3.67 8.98
N VAL A 50 -17.82 4.45 8.47
CA VAL A 50 -17.24 5.62 9.16
C VAL A 50 -18.31 6.65 9.54
N ALA A 51 -19.31 6.86 8.67
CA ALA A 51 -20.39 7.81 8.93
C ALA A 51 -21.31 7.36 10.08
N ALA A 52 -21.49 6.05 10.25
CA ALA A 52 -22.33 5.46 11.29
C ALA A 52 -21.60 5.19 12.62
N GLU A 53 -20.26 5.10 12.61
CA GLU A 53 -19.47 4.77 13.79
C GLU A 53 -19.22 6.00 14.69
N ALA A 54 -19.54 5.84 15.97
CA ALA A 54 -19.41 6.84 17.02
C ALA A 54 -18.14 6.63 17.87
N ASP A 55 -17.69 5.39 18.03
CA ASP A 55 -16.46 5.08 18.76
C ASP A 55 -15.24 5.56 17.97
N SER A 56 -14.41 6.40 18.58
CA SER A 56 -13.28 7.03 17.89
C SER A 56 -12.24 6.02 17.43
N PHE A 57 -12.01 4.96 18.20
CA PHE A 57 -11.01 3.95 17.89
C PHE A 57 -11.46 3.07 16.71
N LYS A 58 -12.70 2.58 16.74
CA LYS A 58 -13.31 1.83 15.62
C LYS A 58 -13.41 2.69 14.37
N LYS A 59 -13.82 3.95 14.51
CA LYS A 59 -13.89 4.91 13.39
C LYS A 59 -12.52 5.10 12.72
N ALA A 60 -11.45 5.19 13.51
CA ALA A 60 -10.09 5.28 12.98
C ALA A 60 -9.69 4.02 12.20
N LYS A 61 -10.00 2.82 12.71
CA LYS A 61 -9.73 1.55 11.99
C LYS A 61 -10.46 1.49 10.64
N LEU A 62 -11.70 1.97 10.59
CA LEU A 62 -12.47 2.06 9.34
C LEU A 62 -11.86 3.08 8.36
N LEU A 63 -11.40 4.23 8.85
CA LEU A 63 -10.69 5.23 8.03
C LEU A 63 -9.36 4.69 7.47
N ILE A 64 -8.64 3.87 8.24
CA ILE A 64 -7.42 3.19 7.78
C ILE A 64 -7.76 2.24 6.62
N GLY A 65 -8.74 1.36 6.80
CA GLY A 65 -9.20 0.45 5.73
C GLY A 65 -9.70 1.19 4.49
N GLN A 66 -10.36 2.33 4.67
CA GLN A 66 -10.74 3.20 3.56
C GLN A 66 -9.53 3.80 2.84
N SER A 67 -8.54 4.29 3.59
CA SER A 67 -7.31 4.89 3.04
C SER A 67 -6.51 3.87 2.22
N GLU A 68 -6.43 2.64 2.71
CA GLU A 68 -5.83 1.49 2.04
C GLU A 68 -6.55 1.17 0.72
N ALA A 69 -7.87 0.99 0.75
CA ALA A 69 -8.66 0.71 -0.44
C ALA A 69 -8.54 1.82 -1.49
N VAL A 70 -8.58 3.08 -1.05
CA VAL A 70 -8.37 4.27 -1.91
C VAL A 70 -6.97 4.28 -2.52
N GLN A 71 -5.94 3.87 -1.78
CA GLN A 71 -4.57 3.78 -2.29
C GLN A 71 -4.50 2.82 -3.47
N TYR A 72 -5.10 1.64 -3.34
CA TYR A 72 -5.10 0.64 -4.40
C TYR A 72 -5.85 1.15 -5.65
N VAL A 73 -7.03 1.76 -5.44
CA VAL A 73 -7.81 2.40 -6.52
C VAL A 73 -6.99 3.46 -7.24
N GLY A 74 -6.26 4.30 -6.50
CA GLY A 74 -5.42 5.36 -7.09
C GLY A 74 -4.29 4.78 -7.94
N THR A 75 -3.65 3.70 -7.48
CA THR A 75 -2.60 2.98 -8.21
C THR A 75 -3.11 2.47 -9.57
N LYS A 76 -4.33 1.93 -9.62
CA LYS A 76 -4.95 1.38 -10.85
C LYS A 76 -5.69 2.41 -11.71
N THR A 77 -5.85 3.64 -11.24
CA THR A 77 -6.57 4.69 -11.97
C THR A 77 -5.69 5.34 -13.03
N SER A 78 -6.14 5.41 -14.28
CA SER A 78 -5.45 6.16 -15.33
C SER A 78 -5.68 7.67 -15.24
N GLY A 79 -4.70 8.45 -15.70
CA GLY A 79 -4.79 9.91 -15.79
C GLY A 79 -4.31 10.66 -14.55
N LYS A 80 -3.35 11.56 -14.76
CA LYS A 80 -2.68 12.35 -13.71
C LYS A 80 -3.66 13.06 -12.76
N LYS A 81 -4.65 13.78 -13.29
CA LYS A 81 -5.61 14.56 -12.47
C LYS A 81 -6.44 13.66 -11.55
N ALA A 82 -6.87 12.50 -12.03
CA ALA A 82 -7.65 11.54 -11.25
C ALA A 82 -6.79 10.90 -10.14
N LYS A 83 -5.58 10.41 -10.47
CA LYS A 83 -4.62 9.89 -9.48
C LYS A 83 -4.35 10.88 -8.35
N LEU A 84 -4.08 12.14 -8.68
CA LEU A 84 -3.81 13.19 -7.70
C LEU A 84 -4.99 13.39 -6.74
N LYS A 85 -6.22 13.43 -7.24
CA LYS A 85 -7.42 13.61 -6.41
C LYS A 85 -7.63 12.42 -5.48
N ILE A 86 -7.48 11.19 -5.99
CA ILE A 86 -7.72 9.96 -5.24
C ILE A 86 -6.69 9.81 -4.12
N HIS A 87 -5.39 9.98 -4.43
CA HIS A 87 -4.36 9.87 -3.41
C HIS A 87 -4.37 11.00 -2.39
N ASP A 88 -4.75 12.23 -2.78
CA ASP A 88 -4.97 13.32 -1.81
C ASP A 88 -6.12 13.00 -0.84
N PHE A 89 -7.19 12.36 -1.34
CA PHE A 89 -8.28 11.86 -0.49
C PHE A 89 -7.79 10.75 0.44
N GLY A 90 -7.06 9.74 -0.07
CA GLY A 90 -6.48 8.66 0.73
C GLY A 90 -5.57 9.17 1.85
N LYS A 91 -4.73 10.18 1.54
CA LYS A 91 -3.86 10.87 2.52
C LYS A 91 -4.67 11.52 3.64
N LYS A 92 -5.77 12.24 3.32
CA LYS A 92 -6.65 12.86 4.33
C LYS A 92 -7.33 11.83 5.22
N LEU A 93 -7.72 10.67 4.68
CA LEU A 93 -8.29 9.59 5.49
C LEU A 93 -7.28 9.09 6.53
N GLY A 94 -6.02 8.88 6.12
CA GLY A 94 -4.94 8.50 7.03
C GLY A 94 -4.64 9.56 8.10
N ASP A 95 -4.61 10.85 7.72
CA ASP A 95 -4.46 11.95 8.69
C ASP A 95 -5.59 11.94 9.74
N ASN A 96 -6.83 11.80 9.28
CA ASN A 96 -8.00 11.80 10.16
C ASN A 96 -7.98 10.60 11.10
N ALA A 97 -7.60 9.41 10.61
CA ALA A 97 -7.42 8.23 11.45
C ALA A 97 -6.35 8.45 12.52
N PHE A 98 -5.18 8.97 12.13
CA PHE A 98 -4.11 9.27 13.07
C PHE A 98 -4.54 10.29 14.13
N ALA A 99 -5.27 11.34 13.73
CA ALA A 99 -5.78 12.35 14.65
C ALA A 99 -6.74 11.76 15.71
N LEU A 100 -7.61 10.83 15.32
CA LEU A 100 -8.52 10.14 16.25
C LEU A 100 -7.80 9.20 17.22
N LEU A 101 -6.64 8.67 16.83
CA LEU A 101 -5.85 7.75 17.64
C LEU A 101 -4.79 8.46 18.50
N LYS A 102 -4.58 9.76 18.29
CA LYS A 102 -3.53 10.52 18.96
C LYS A 102 -3.68 10.45 20.47
N GLY A 103 -2.60 10.03 21.14
CA GLY A 103 -2.56 9.88 22.61
C GLY A 103 -3.02 8.51 23.11
N ASN A 104 -3.50 7.61 22.25
CA ASN A 104 -3.72 6.22 22.61
C ASN A 104 -2.38 5.47 22.66
N ASN A 105 -1.77 5.41 23.85
CA ASN A 105 -0.45 4.82 24.06
C ASN A 105 -0.47 3.30 24.34
N THR A 106 -1.63 2.65 24.24
CA THR A 106 -1.70 1.18 24.30
C THR A 106 -0.92 0.56 23.13
N PRO A 107 -0.44 -0.69 23.24
CA PRO A 107 0.21 -1.38 22.12
C PRO A 107 -0.64 -1.37 20.84
N GLU A 108 -1.92 -1.76 20.92
CA GLU A 108 -2.83 -1.72 19.77
C GLU A 108 -3.01 -0.28 19.24
N GLY A 109 -3.12 0.70 20.14
CA GLY A 109 -3.22 2.12 19.79
C GLY A 109 -2.01 2.63 19.01
N LYS A 110 -0.79 2.23 19.40
CA LYS A 110 0.44 2.58 18.68
C LYS A 110 0.52 1.90 17.32
N THR A 111 0.18 0.61 17.23
CA THR A 111 0.10 -0.12 15.96
C THR A 111 -0.90 0.53 15.00
N GLN A 112 -2.10 0.91 15.45
CA GLN A 112 -3.08 1.59 14.59
C GLN A 112 -2.62 3.00 14.19
N GLN A 113 -1.95 3.74 15.07
CA GLN A 113 -1.33 5.03 14.70
C GLN A 113 -0.27 4.83 13.61
N ALA A 114 0.60 3.83 13.76
CA ALA A 114 1.61 3.50 12.77
C ALA A 114 0.98 3.10 11.42
N ARG A 115 -0.06 2.25 11.41
CA ARG A 115 -0.82 1.90 10.19
C ARG A 115 -1.48 3.12 9.54
N ALA A 116 -2.06 4.03 10.32
CA ALA A 116 -2.63 5.28 9.79
C ALA A 116 -1.57 6.14 9.11
N LEU A 117 -0.40 6.31 9.74
CA LEU A 117 0.73 7.02 9.15
C LEU A 117 1.26 6.31 7.90
N TYR A 118 1.31 4.97 7.89
CA TYR A 118 1.74 4.20 6.72
C TYR A 118 0.85 4.49 5.51
N PHE A 119 -0.47 4.32 5.62
CA PHE A 119 -1.37 4.55 4.48
C PHE A 119 -1.50 6.02 4.09
N MET A 120 -1.33 6.95 5.05
CA MET A 120 -1.13 8.37 4.75
C MET A 120 0.12 8.55 3.87
N GLY A 121 1.23 7.93 4.26
CA GLY A 121 2.52 8.05 3.60
C GLY A 121 2.57 7.41 2.22
N THR A 122 2.00 6.22 2.05
CA THR A 122 1.92 5.54 0.74
C THR A 122 1.07 6.34 -0.25
N ASN A 123 -0.09 6.87 0.19
CA ASN A 123 -0.90 7.77 -0.64
C ASN A 123 -0.13 9.05 -1.00
N LEU A 124 0.56 9.67 -0.05
CA LEU A 124 1.37 10.86 -0.32
C LEU A 124 2.52 10.58 -1.31
N GLY A 125 3.18 9.43 -1.18
CA GLY A 125 4.21 8.97 -2.10
C GLY A 125 3.67 8.83 -3.53
N ARG A 126 2.55 8.12 -3.71
CA ARG A 126 1.90 7.94 -5.03
C ARG A 126 1.36 9.25 -5.62
N TRP A 127 0.83 10.14 -4.78
CA TRP A 127 0.51 11.50 -5.19
C TRP A 127 1.75 12.22 -5.75
N GLY A 128 2.89 12.06 -5.07
CA GLY A 128 4.15 12.69 -5.46
C GLY A 128 4.69 12.18 -6.79
N GLU A 129 4.60 10.88 -7.05
CA GLU A 129 4.92 10.28 -8.35
C GLU A 129 4.06 10.88 -9.46
N ALA A 130 2.73 10.94 -9.26
CA ALA A 130 1.82 11.49 -10.25
C ALA A 130 2.04 12.99 -10.49
N LYS A 131 2.43 13.75 -9.44
CA LYS A 131 2.62 15.20 -9.55
C LYS A 131 3.93 15.53 -10.25
N GLY A 132 5.00 14.81 -9.92
CA GLY A 132 6.38 15.02 -10.35
C GLY A 132 7.29 15.38 -9.16
N VAL A 133 8.54 14.90 -9.22
CA VAL A 133 9.53 14.92 -8.12
C VAL A 133 9.73 16.31 -7.52
N LEU A 134 9.85 17.37 -8.34
CA LEU A 134 10.07 18.75 -7.86
C LEU A 134 8.93 19.27 -7.00
N SER A 135 7.68 18.92 -7.34
CA SER A 135 6.51 19.31 -6.55
C SER A 135 6.39 18.54 -5.24
N SER A 136 7.05 17.37 -5.15
CA SER A 136 6.97 16.46 -4.01
C SER A 136 8.01 16.78 -2.94
N LEU A 137 9.11 17.46 -3.30
CA LEU A 137 10.21 17.78 -2.39
C LEU A 137 9.75 18.52 -1.12
N GLY A 138 8.87 19.51 -1.27
CA GLY A 138 8.34 20.27 -0.14
C GLY A 138 7.52 19.42 0.83
N ARG A 139 6.68 18.52 0.28
CA ARG A 139 5.83 17.62 1.08
C ARG A 139 6.62 16.48 1.70
N TRP A 140 7.67 16.02 1.04
CA TRP A 140 8.60 15.06 1.63
C TRP A 140 9.16 15.58 2.95
N ARG A 141 9.75 16.79 2.93
CA ARG A 141 10.42 17.37 4.10
C ARG A 141 9.46 17.75 5.22
N LYS A 142 8.26 18.24 4.88
CA LYS A 142 7.31 18.81 5.85
C LYS A 142 6.24 17.85 6.33
N GLU A 143 5.91 16.83 5.53
CA GLU A 143 4.80 15.90 5.81
C GLU A 143 5.28 14.45 5.88
N LEU A 144 5.83 13.91 4.77
CA LEU A 144 6.07 12.47 4.65
C LEU A 144 7.17 11.98 5.59
N ARG A 145 8.36 12.57 5.53
CA ARG A 145 9.51 12.12 6.34
C ARG A 145 9.23 12.22 7.86
N PRO A 146 8.76 13.35 8.41
CA PRO A 146 8.44 13.41 9.84
C PRO A 146 7.38 12.39 10.27
N ALA A 147 6.41 12.09 9.41
CA ALA A 147 5.41 11.06 9.69
C ALA A 147 5.99 9.65 9.68
N MET A 148 6.91 9.34 8.76
CA MET A 148 7.60 8.05 8.74
C MET A 148 8.55 7.89 9.93
N GLU A 149 9.28 8.94 10.30
CA GLU A 149 10.11 8.96 11.50
C GLU A 149 9.26 8.69 12.76
N LEU A 150 8.08 9.30 12.87
CA LEU A 150 7.14 9.01 13.96
C LEU A 150 6.62 7.57 13.91
N LEU A 151 6.22 7.07 12.74
CA LEU A 151 5.76 5.69 12.54
C LEU A 151 6.80 4.71 13.10
N MET A 152 8.08 4.90 12.79
CA MET A 152 9.18 4.03 13.26
C MET A 152 9.27 3.98 14.79
N THR A 153 8.91 5.07 15.48
CA THR A 153 8.89 5.09 16.96
C THR A 153 7.65 4.46 17.58
N LEU A 154 6.58 4.32 16.80
CA LEU A 154 5.30 3.76 17.25
C LEU A 154 5.29 2.24 17.12
N ASP A 155 5.49 1.77 15.89
CA ASP A 155 5.53 0.35 15.52
C ASP A 155 6.06 0.25 14.08
N ASP A 156 7.35 -0.04 13.93
CA ASP A 156 8.00 -0.11 12.62
C ASP A 156 7.70 -1.40 11.86
N SER A 157 7.03 -2.38 12.48
CA SER A 157 6.72 -3.68 11.88
C SER A 157 5.48 -3.66 10.98
N VAL A 158 4.65 -2.62 11.09
CA VAL A 158 3.39 -2.53 10.35
C VAL A 158 3.59 -2.65 8.85
N GLU A 159 2.67 -3.38 8.22
CA GLU A 159 2.63 -3.55 6.77
C GLU A 159 3.96 -4.10 6.23
N ASP A 160 4.47 -5.15 6.89
CA ASP A 160 5.76 -5.78 6.61
C ASP A 160 6.91 -4.78 6.57
N TYR A 161 7.09 -4.05 7.67
CA TYR A 161 8.16 -3.07 7.80
C TYR A 161 8.13 -1.97 6.73
N GLY A 162 6.92 -1.60 6.29
CA GLY A 162 6.73 -0.77 5.10
C GLY A 162 7.22 0.66 5.21
N VAL A 163 7.45 1.16 6.43
CA VAL A 163 8.08 2.46 6.65
C VAL A 163 9.47 2.54 6.06
N TYR A 164 10.24 1.46 6.13
CA TYR A 164 11.59 1.40 5.59
C TYR A 164 11.58 1.41 4.05
N ARG A 165 10.58 0.80 3.41
CA ARG A 165 10.38 0.95 1.95
C ARG A 165 10.11 2.39 1.54
N ILE A 166 9.24 3.09 2.28
CA ILE A 166 8.90 4.50 1.98
C ILE A 166 10.13 5.40 2.18
N MET A 167 10.84 5.21 3.30
CA MET A 167 12.04 5.98 3.62
C MET A 167 13.14 5.74 2.60
N GLY A 168 13.47 4.47 2.34
CA GLY A 168 14.52 4.09 1.41
C GLY A 168 14.30 4.64 0.01
N ARG A 169 13.11 4.42 -0.55
CA ARG A 169 12.78 4.94 -1.88
C ARG A 169 12.73 6.46 -1.94
N GLY A 170 12.27 7.11 -0.87
CA GLY A 170 12.25 8.56 -0.79
C GLY A 170 13.64 9.19 -0.77
N PHE A 171 14.59 8.62 -0.02
CA PHE A 171 15.97 9.10 0.02
C PHE A 171 16.68 8.98 -1.33
N ILE A 172 16.42 7.91 -2.09
CA ILE A 172 17.09 7.69 -3.38
C ILE A 172 16.42 8.50 -4.51
N LYS A 173 15.07 8.57 -4.55
CA LYS A 173 14.36 9.24 -5.66
C LYS A 173 14.29 10.76 -5.56
N VAL A 174 14.31 11.32 -4.37
CA VAL A 174 14.03 12.75 -4.19
C VAL A 174 15.38 13.51 -4.13
N PRO A 175 15.67 14.41 -5.08
CA PRO A 175 16.98 15.06 -5.19
C PRO A 175 17.17 16.14 -4.11
N GLY A 176 18.43 16.46 -3.83
CA GLY A 176 18.78 17.60 -2.97
C GLY A 176 18.75 17.28 -1.47
N PHE A 177 19.03 16.04 -1.09
CA PHE A 177 19.51 15.73 0.24
C PHE A 177 21.03 15.61 0.22
N ASN A 178 21.69 16.27 1.18
CA ASN A 178 23.11 16.03 1.48
C ASN A 178 23.29 14.75 2.33
N THR A 179 22.32 13.84 2.31
CA THR A 179 22.51 12.50 2.87
C THR A 179 23.05 11.62 1.75
N PRO A 180 24.08 10.81 2.01
CA PRO A 180 24.52 9.87 1.00
C PRO A 180 23.35 8.93 0.70
N ASN A 181 23.21 8.57 -0.57
CA ASN A 181 22.16 7.65 -1.00
C ASN A 181 22.28 6.27 -0.30
N ASP A 182 23.43 5.99 0.33
CA ASP A 182 23.68 4.87 1.25
C ASP A 182 22.59 4.73 2.33
N GLN A 183 22.00 5.82 2.81
CA GLN A 183 20.94 5.78 3.81
C GLN A 183 19.67 5.15 3.23
N GLY A 184 19.37 5.42 1.96
CA GLY A 184 18.23 4.84 1.28
C GLY A 184 18.35 3.33 1.12
N VAL A 185 19.53 2.87 0.72
CA VAL A 185 19.90 1.45 0.63
C VAL A 185 19.74 0.77 1.98
N LYS A 186 20.34 1.34 3.05
CA LYS A 186 20.27 0.79 4.42
C LYS A 186 18.84 0.59 4.94
N PHE A 187 17.91 1.48 4.58
CA PHE A 187 16.52 1.28 4.93
C PHE A 187 15.91 0.09 4.17
N LEU A 188 16.17 -0.03 2.87
CA LEU A 188 15.67 -1.14 2.07
C LEU A 188 16.27 -2.49 2.49
N GLU A 189 17.55 -2.54 2.83
CA GLU A 189 18.20 -3.72 3.44
C GLU A 189 17.53 -4.11 4.76
N LYS A 190 17.26 -3.14 5.64
CA LYS A 190 16.54 -3.40 6.89
C LYS A 190 15.14 -3.97 6.64
N ALA A 191 14.43 -3.45 5.64
CA ALA A 191 13.13 -3.99 5.25
C ALA A 191 13.25 -5.43 4.75
N LEU A 192 14.24 -5.72 3.88
CA LEU A 192 14.51 -7.05 3.36
C LEU A 192 14.79 -8.04 4.49
N GLU A 193 15.76 -7.73 5.35
CA GLU A 193 16.17 -8.60 6.46
C GLU A 193 15.00 -8.94 7.38
N ALA A 194 14.17 -7.95 7.70
CA ALA A 194 13.02 -8.15 8.59
C ALA A 194 11.85 -8.93 7.95
N THR A 195 11.90 -9.16 6.63
CA THR A 195 10.83 -9.78 5.85
C THR A 195 11.32 -10.88 4.92
N LYS A 196 12.55 -11.36 5.12
CA LYS A 196 13.19 -12.35 4.27
C LYS A 196 12.40 -13.66 4.29
N LEU A 197 12.31 -14.33 3.15
CA LEU A 197 11.80 -15.71 3.06
C LEU A 197 12.88 -16.70 3.51
N ASP A 198 12.48 -17.83 4.07
CA ASP A 198 13.44 -18.83 4.55
C ASP A 198 14.18 -19.49 3.38
N ASP A 199 13.47 -19.81 2.30
CA ASP A 199 14.00 -20.53 1.13
C ASP A 199 14.57 -19.62 0.04
N TYR A 200 14.38 -18.30 0.16
CA TYR A 200 14.81 -17.32 -0.85
C TYR A 200 15.50 -16.13 -0.21
N SER A 201 16.55 -15.60 -0.85
CA SER A 201 17.21 -14.37 -0.39
C SER A 201 16.44 -13.08 -0.71
N VAL A 202 15.10 -13.17 -0.75
CA VAL A 202 14.19 -12.08 -1.12
C VAL A 202 13.16 -11.85 -0.02
N SER A 203 12.52 -10.68 -0.05
CA SER A 203 11.45 -10.34 0.88
C SER A 203 10.13 -11.02 0.49
N LYS A 204 9.35 -11.46 1.48
CA LYS A 204 7.94 -11.84 1.30
C LYS A 204 7.06 -10.70 0.75
N ASN A 205 7.55 -9.46 0.80
CA ASN A 205 6.97 -8.32 0.10
C ASN A 205 7.86 -7.97 -1.11
N SER A 206 7.51 -8.45 -2.30
CA SER A 206 8.33 -8.30 -3.52
C SER A 206 8.66 -6.85 -3.87
N THR A 207 7.83 -5.88 -3.46
CA THR A 207 8.15 -4.45 -3.64
C THR A 207 9.41 -4.05 -2.85
N THR A 208 9.69 -4.66 -1.69
CA THR A 208 10.94 -4.45 -0.95
C THR A 208 12.15 -4.87 -1.79
N THR A 209 12.16 -6.13 -2.26
CA THR A 209 13.26 -6.70 -3.04
C THR A 209 13.53 -5.88 -4.29
N THR A 210 12.46 -5.60 -5.05
CA THR A 210 12.59 -4.89 -6.32
C THR A 210 12.99 -3.42 -6.14
N TYR A 211 12.69 -2.78 -5.00
CA TYR A 211 13.21 -1.45 -4.69
C TYR A 211 14.68 -1.50 -4.29
N LEU A 212 15.12 -2.54 -3.59
CA LEU A 212 16.52 -2.71 -3.22
C LEU A 212 17.41 -3.01 -4.43
N ILE A 213 16.96 -3.88 -5.36
CA ILE A 213 17.65 -4.11 -6.65
C ILE A 213 17.86 -2.79 -7.38
N TRP A 214 16.80 -1.99 -7.55
CA TRP A 214 16.89 -0.68 -8.17
C TRP A 214 17.84 0.26 -7.41
N ALA A 215 17.84 0.21 -6.07
CA ALA A 215 18.72 1.01 -5.24
C ALA A 215 20.20 0.66 -5.44
N TYR A 216 20.55 -0.63 -5.43
CA TYR A 216 21.93 -1.08 -5.67
C TYR A 216 22.44 -0.65 -7.04
N MET A 217 21.62 -0.80 -8.09
CA MET A 217 21.94 -0.27 -9.42
C MET A 217 22.22 1.24 -9.40
N LYS A 218 21.35 2.03 -8.75
CA LYS A 218 21.52 3.49 -8.69
C LYS A 218 22.80 3.92 -7.97
N GLU A 219 23.29 3.10 -7.04
CA GLU A 219 24.50 3.33 -6.26
C GLU A 219 25.75 2.66 -6.82
N GLY A 220 25.64 1.88 -7.90
CA GLY A 220 26.76 1.12 -8.47
C GLY A 220 27.28 0.03 -7.54
N GLN A 221 26.42 -0.55 -6.70
CA GLN A 221 26.75 -1.70 -5.86
C GLN A 221 26.53 -2.99 -6.67
N THR A 222 27.42 -3.24 -7.63
CA THR A 222 27.25 -4.28 -8.67
C THR A 222 27.14 -5.68 -8.09
N ASP A 223 27.99 -6.06 -7.14
CA ASP A 223 27.99 -7.41 -6.56
C ASP A 223 26.66 -7.68 -5.82
N GLU A 224 26.24 -6.75 -4.97
CA GLU A 224 24.97 -6.84 -4.24
C GLU A 224 23.76 -6.81 -5.20
N PHE A 225 23.86 -6.02 -6.27
CA PHE A 225 22.86 -5.98 -7.34
C PHE A 225 22.70 -7.34 -8.03
N CYS A 226 23.78 -7.92 -8.57
CA CYS A 226 23.72 -9.17 -9.34
C CYS A 226 23.17 -10.31 -8.46
N ASN A 227 23.69 -10.46 -7.25
CA ASN A 227 23.24 -11.50 -6.31
C ASN A 227 21.74 -11.38 -5.98
N LEU A 228 21.25 -10.17 -5.72
CA LEU A 228 19.84 -9.98 -5.37
C LEU A 228 18.92 -10.08 -6.59
N TYR A 229 19.39 -9.67 -7.77
CA TYR A 229 18.66 -9.82 -9.02
C TYR A 229 18.43 -11.30 -9.33
N GLU A 230 19.49 -12.12 -9.31
CA GLU A 230 19.41 -13.57 -9.56
C GLU A 230 18.50 -14.27 -8.54
N ALA A 231 18.62 -13.92 -7.25
CA ALA A 231 17.75 -14.47 -6.21
C ALA A 231 16.27 -14.11 -6.44
N PHE A 232 15.98 -12.91 -6.98
CA PHE A 232 14.63 -12.53 -7.32
C PHE A 232 14.14 -13.18 -8.62
N GLU A 233 15.01 -13.37 -9.60
CA GLU A 233 14.71 -14.14 -10.82
C GLU A 233 14.28 -15.57 -10.45
N GLU A 234 15.06 -16.27 -9.60
CA GLU A 234 14.72 -17.60 -9.09
C GLU A 234 13.34 -17.62 -8.42
N PHE A 235 13.04 -16.64 -7.55
CA PHE A 235 11.72 -16.51 -6.94
C PHE A 235 10.61 -16.26 -7.98
N THR A 236 10.88 -15.45 -9.01
CA THR A 236 9.90 -15.18 -10.07
C THR A 236 9.64 -16.39 -10.96
N ASP A 237 10.57 -17.33 -11.05
CA ASP A 237 10.45 -18.59 -11.79
C ASP A 237 9.82 -19.73 -10.96
N ALA A 238 9.70 -19.55 -9.66
CA ALA A 238 8.97 -20.47 -8.78
C ALA A 238 7.47 -20.59 -9.17
N ASP A 239 6.84 -21.68 -8.73
CA ASP A 239 5.40 -21.86 -8.94
C ASP A 239 4.60 -20.72 -8.32
N ARG A 240 3.53 -20.30 -9.00
CA ARG A 240 2.67 -19.21 -8.53
C ARG A 240 2.14 -19.45 -7.11
N THR A 241 1.88 -20.69 -6.74
CA THR A 241 1.42 -21.06 -5.39
C THR A 241 2.44 -20.63 -4.34
N ILE A 242 3.74 -20.84 -4.59
CA ILE A 242 4.83 -20.42 -3.70
C ILE A 242 4.84 -18.88 -3.57
N GLN A 243 4.69 -18.18 -4.69
CA GLN A 243 4.67 -16.71 -4.72
C GLN A 243 3.46 -16.12 -3.98
N ASP A 244 2.28 -16.71 -4.17
CA ASP A 244 1.04 -16.28 -3.53
C ASP A 244 1.03 -16.64 -2.02
N GLU A 245 1.64 -17.76 -1.63
CA GLU A 245 1.81 -18.19 -0.23
C GLU A 245 2.83 -17.35 0.54
N ALA A 246 3.86 -16.82 -0.14
CA ALA A 246 4.84 -15.93 0.47
C ALA A 246 4.16 -14.75 1.20
N ASN A 247 3.10 -14.19 0.62
CA ASN A 247 2.29 -13.18 1.28
C ASN A 247 0.85 -13.08 0.73
N THR A 248 -0.06 -13.79 1.38
CA THR A 248 -1.48 -13.85 0.99
C THR A 248 -2.21 -12.50 1.06
N TYR A 249 -1.69 -11.53 1.83
CA TYR A 249 -2.26 -10.18 1.91
C TYR A 249 -1.91 -9.32 0.69
N LEU A 250 -0.83 -9.65 -0.03
CA LEU A 250 -0.33 -8.91 -1.19
C LEU A 250 -0.73 -9.56 -2.52
N ILE A 251 -1.84 -10.29 -2.53
CA ILE A 251 -2.48 -10.73 -3.77
C ILE A 251 -3.46 -9.61 -4.19
N PRO A 252 -3.26 -8.94 -5.33
CA PRO A 252 -2.44 -9.34 -6.50
C PRO A 252 -1.09 -8.61 -6.66
N GLU A 253 -0.68 -7.78 -5.71
CA GLU A 253 0.52 -6.94 -5.80
C GLU A 253 1.80 -7.74 -6.10
N THR A 254 2.02 -8.89 -5.44
CA THR A 254 3.17 -9.77 -5.70
C THR A 254 3.21 -10.22 -7.16
N GLN A 255 2.07 -10.66 -7.70
CA GLN A 255 1.96 -11.08 -9.10
C GLN A 255 2.19 -9.91 -10.07
N HIS A 256 1.80 -8.69 -9.69
CA HIS A 256 2.11 -7.52 -10.49
C HIS A 256 3.62 -7.24 -10.53
N GLU A 257 4.32 -7.31 -9.39
CA GLU A 257 5.78 -7.09 -9.34
C GLU A 257 6.54 -8.18 -10.09
N VAL A 258 6.14 -9.46 -9.97
CA VAL A 258 6.71 -10.57 -10.75
C VAL A 258 6.56 -10.32 -12.26
N ASN A 259 5.37 -9.91 -12.71
CA ASN A 259 5.13 -9.65 -14.12
C ASN A 259 5.91 -8.42 -14.63
N GLU A 260 5.99 -7.34 -13.86
CA GLU A 260 6.78 -6.15 -14.21
C GLU A 260 8.29 -6.40 -14.17
N PHE A 261 8.77 -7.38 -13.39
CA PHE A 261 10.17 -7.77 -13.42
C PHE A 261 10.52 -8.52 -14.72
N LYS A 262 9.69 -9.50 -15.10
CA LYS A 262 9.88 -10.27 -16.35
C LYS A 262 9.63 -9.44 -17.61
N ASN A 263 8.67 -8.53 -17.56
CA ASN A 263 8.22 -7.73 -18.70
C ASN A 263 8.13 -6.25 -18.31
N PRO A 264 9.26 -5.57 -18.10
CA PRO A 264 9.27 -4.22 -17.56
C PRO A 264 8.66 -3.22 -18.54
N THR A 265 7.71 -2.42 -18.06
CA THR A 265 7.10 -1.33 -18.83
C THR A 265 7.53 0.05 -18.35
N HIS A 266 8.06 0.13 -17.13
CA HIS A 266 8.51 1.36 -16.50
C HIS A 266 10.02 1.59 -16.73
N GLU A 267 10.43 2.83 -17.02
CA GLU A 267 11.83 3.19 -17.31
C GLU A 267 12.84 2.68 -16.26
N ASP A 268 12.56 2.87 -14.96
CA ASP A 268 13.42 2.36 -13.89
C ASP A 268 13.58 0.83 -13.91
N ARG A 269 12.56 0.08 -14.35
CA ARG A 269 12.60 -1.39 -14.42
C ARG A 269 13.34 -1.86 -15.67
N ILE A 270 13.16 -1.16 -16.78
CA ILE A 270 13.92 -1.40 -18.02
C ILE A 270 15.41 -1.20 -17.73
N ALA A 271 15.77 -0.10 -17.08
CA ALA A 271 17.17 0.19 -16.71
C ALA A 271 17.79 -0.87 -15.80
N VAL A 272 17.01 -1.45 -14.87
CA VAL A 272 17.46 -2.56 -14.02
C VAL A 272 17.83 -3.79 -14.86
N ASN A 273 16.99 -4.17 -15.83
CA ASN A 273 17.27 -5.33 -16.68
C ASN A 273 18.43 -5.04 -17.66
N GLU A 274 18.53 -3.83 -18.19
CA GLU A 274 19.67 -3.41 -19.01
C GLU A 274 20.99 -3.51 -18.23
N TYR A 275 21.02 -2.98 -17.00
CA TYR A 275 22.19 -3.04 -16.13
C TYR A 275 22.62 -4.47 -15.81
N PHE A 276 21.67 -5.40 -15.56
CA PHE A 276 22.00 -6.81 -15.37
C PHE A 276 22.68 -7.45 -16.58
N ASN A 277 22.17 -7.19 -17.79
CA ASN A 277 22.76 -7.72 -19.01
C ASN A 277 24.15 -7.14 -19.32
N GLU A 278 24.45 -5.95 -18.81
CA GLU A 278 25.74 -5.28 -19.01
C GLU A 278 26.79 -5.73 -17.98
N GLU A 279 26.40 -6.05 -16.75
CA GLU A 279 27.33 -6.15 -15.62
C GLU A 279 27.47 -7.55 -14.95
N CYS A 280 26.57 -8.54 -15.19
CA CYS A 280 26.53 -9.79 -14.39
C CYS A 280 26.99 -11.10 -15.12
#